data_AF-A0A6C0KA09-F1
#
_entry.id   AF-A0A6C0KA09-F1
#
_cell.length_a   1.000
_cell.length_b   1.000
_cell.length_c   1.000
_cell.angle_alpha   90.00
_cell.angle_beta   90.00
_cell.angle_gamma   90.00
#
_symmetry.space_group_name_H-M   'P 1'
#
loop_
_entity.id
_entity.type
_entity.pdbx_description
1 polymer ?
#
loop_
_entity_poly.entity_id
_entity_poly.type
_entity_poly.pdbx_seq_one_letter_code
_entity_poly.pdbx_strand_id
1 'polypeptide(L)'
;MLEIVRKLNDFGVLISECWFFDGERHRQGGPAMREFNDNGTLFRERWIEHGAYHRSDGPAVTEWDKYDGSLYTEVWYFEGERHRLGGPAECETYHDCRIYSWYEFGKLHRTDGPASLEISLYGHLLQEAWYVNGKVHRTDGPASTDWNHDGKTLVERWIINDEKFTKEEWDRRKVRMSLQNKVLRASRLLTLGSVSGASPDVLSVIGGFL
;
A
#
# COMPACT_ATOMS: atom_id res chain seq x y z
N MET A 1 -9.39 -33.05 12.20
CA MET A 1 -9.57 -32.95 13.66
C MET A 1 -9.62 -31.49 14.04
N LEU A 2 -10.69 -31.06 14.72
CA LEU A 2 -10.80 -29.72 15.28
C LEU A 2 -10.17 -29.71 16.69
N GLU A 3 -9.32 -28.73 16.96
CA GLU A 3 -8.66 -28.58 18.25
C GLU A 3 -8.73 -27.11 18.70
N ILE A 4 -8.94 -26.90 20.00
CA ILE A 4 -8.89 -25.58 20.63
C ILE A 4 -7.86 -25.63 21.75
N VAL A 5 -6.83 -24.81 21.65
CA VAL A 5 -5.77 -24.70 22.65
C VAL A 5 -5.95 -23.41 23.42
N ARG A 6 -6.06 -23.52 24.74
CA ARG A 6 -6.14 -22.38 25.67
C ARG A 6 -4.93 -22.36 26.58
N LYS A 7 -4.37 -21.18 26.80
CA LYS A 7 -3.28 -20.96 27.75
C LYS A 7 -3.75 -20.01 28.84
N LEU A 8 -3.47 -20.38 30.09
CA LEU A 8 -3.72 -19.55 31.26
C LEU A 8 -2.39 -19.12 31.89
N ASN A 9 -2.38 -17.97 32.55
CA ASN A 9 -1.28 -17.58 33.41
C ASN A 9 -1.36 -18.28 34.78
N ASP A 10 -0.38 -18.03 35.66
CA ASP A 10 -0.29 -18.64 37.00
C ASP A 10 -1.48 -18.30 37.91
N PHE A 11 -2.23 -17.25 37.58
CA PHE A 11 -3.44 -16.82 38.30
C PHE A 11 -4.73 -17.42 37.71
N GLY A 12 -4.62 -18.29 36.69
CA GLY A 12 -5.79 -18.90 36.03
C GLY A 12 -6.52 -17.96 35.08
N VAL A 13 -5.91 -16.86 34.64
CA VAL A 13 -6.47 -15.94 33.65
C VAL A 13 -6.12 -16.41 32.25
N LEU A 14 -7.10 -16.43 31.34
CA LEU A 14 -6.89 -16.76 29.93
C LEU A 14 -6.01 -15.70 29.26
N ILE A 15 -4.89 -16.12 28.66
CA ILE A 15 -3.94 -15.24 27.96
C ILE A 15 -3.86 -15.54 26.46
N SER A 16 -4.30 -16.71 26.02
CA SER A 16 -4.36 -17.06 24.60
C SER A 16 -5.38 -18.17 24.32
N GLU A 17 -6.09 -18.04 23.20
CA GLU A 17 -7.00 -19.04 22.65
C GLU A 17 -6.74 -19.21 21.14
N CYS A 18 -6.45 -20.45 20.70
CA CYS A 18 -6.14 -20.77 19.31
C CYS A 18 -7.02 -21.92 18.81
N TRP A 19 -7.49 -21.81 17.58
CA TRP A 19 -8.28 -22.83 16.88
C TRP A 19 -7.45 -23.47 15.76
N PHE A 20 -7.52 -24.79 15.69
CA PHE A 20 -6.82 -25.58 14.70
C PHE A 20 -7.78 -26.53 13.98
N PHE A 21 -7.51 -26.77 12.70
CA PHE A 21 -8.12 -27.80 11.87
C PHE A 21 -7.01 -28.59 11.19
N ASP A 22 -6.96 -29.90 11.43
CA ASP A 22 -5.94 -30.80 10.87
C ASP A 22 -4.49 -30.36 11.13
N GLY A 23 -4.25 -29.83 12.34
CA GLY A 23 -2.92 -29.40 12.79
C GLY A 23 -2.52 -27.99 12.36
N GLU A 24 -3.32 -27.33 11.52
CA GLU A 24 -3.08 -25.95 11.09
C GLU A 24 -4.02 -24.97 11.80
N ARG A 25 -3.54 -23.74 12.07
CA ARG A 25 -4.41 -22.68 12.59
C ARG A 25 -5.50 -22.37 11.56
N HIS A 26 -6.74 -22.51 11.96
CA HIS A 26 -7.88 -22.36 11.06
C HIS A 26 -9.16 -22.11 11.87
N ARG A 27 -9.98 -21.16 11.43
CA ARG A 27 -11.35 -21.03 11.91
C ARG A 27 -12.24 -20.32 10.89
N GLN A 28 -13.38 -20.94 10.55
CA GLN A 28 -14.45 -20.26 9.82
C GLN A 28 -15.34 -19.45 10.76
N GLY A 29 -15.69 -18.24 10.35
CA GLY A 29 -16.66 -17.38 11.06
C GLY A 29 -16.13 -16.72 12.34
N GLY A 30 -14.83 -16.76 12.59
CA GLY A 30 -14.22 -16.06 13.72
C GLY A 30 -12.69 -16.06 13.67
N PRO A 31 -12.03 -15.32 14.56
CA PRO A 31 -10.58 -15.33 14.65
C PRO A 31 -10.08 -16.71 15.10
N ALA A 32 -9.06 -17.22 14.41
CA ALA A 32 -8.39 -18.46 14.74
C ALA A 32 -7.37 -18.29 15.86
N MET A 33 -7.06 -17.06 16.27
CA MET A 33 -6.21 -16.77 17.41
C MET A 33 -6.66 -15.49 18.11
N ARG A 34 -6.71 -15.54 19.44
CA ARG A 34 -6.97 -14.42 20.34
C ARG A 34 -5.89 -14.39 21.41
N GLU A 35 -5.41 -13.19 21.75
CA GLU A 35 -4.45 -12.98 22.83
C GLU A 35 -4.95 -11.90 23.79
N PHE A 36 -4.72 -12.15 25.08
CA PHE A 36 -5.20 -11.34 26.18
C PHE A 36 -4.02 -10.95 27.07
N ASN A 37 -4.10 -9.77 27.70
CA ASN A 37 -3.10 -9.35 28.67
C ASN A 37 -3.26 -10.12 29.99
N ASP A 38 -2.40 -9.86 30.98
CA ASP A 38 -2.39 -10.61 32.25
C ASP A 38 -3.68 -10.47 33.07
N ASN A 39 -4.48 -9.44 32.77
CA ASN A 39 -5.79 -9.18 33.38
C ASN A 39 -6.96 -9.78 32.57
N GLY A 40 -6.68 -10.45 31.44
CA GLY A 40 -7.70 -11.06 30.58
C GLY A 40 -8.35 -10.11 29.58
N THR A 41 -7.79 -8.92 29.37
CA THR A 41 -8.27 -7.98 28.35
C THR A 41 -7.70 -8.38 26.98
N LEU A 42 -8.58 -8.56 25.99
CA LEU A 42 -8.22 -8.87 24.61
C LEU A 42 -7.38 -7.73 24.03
N PHE A 43 -6.20 -8.03 23.49
CA PHE A 43 -5.33 -7.05 22.82
C PHE A 43 -4.93 -7.47 21.40
N ARG A 44 -5.29 -8.69 20.97
CA ARG A 44 -5.04 -9.13 19.59
C ARG A 44 -6.03 -10.17 19.11
N GLU A 45 -6.50 -9.99 17.88
CA GLU A 45 -7.24 -10.99 17.12
C GLU A 45 -6.59 -11.25 15.77
N ARG A 46 -6.59 -12.52 15.35
CA ARG A 46 -6.05 -12.98 14.07
C ARG A 46 -7.01 -13.96 13.40
N TRP A 47 -7.43 -13.61 12.20
CA TRP A 47 -8.23 -14.44 11.31
C TRP A 47 -7.29 -15.22 10.40
N ILE A 48 -7.36 -16.55 10.51
CA ILE A 48 -6.46 -17.46 9.82
C ILE A 48 -7.32 -18.59 9.28
N GLU A 49 -7.16 -18.89 8.00
CA GLU A 49 -7.76 -20.03 7.33
C GLU A 49 -6.64 -20.82 6.64
N HIS A 50 -6.56 -22.12 6.95
CA HIS A 50 -5.56 -23.04 6.36
C HIS A 50 -4.12 -22.54 6.57
N GLY A 51 -3.82 -22.10 7.79
CA GLY A 51 -2.50 -21.62 8.17
C GLY A 51 -2.14 -20.20 7.67
N ALA A 52 -2.95 -19.59 6.80
CA ALA A 52 -2.69 -18.26 6.23
C ALA A 52 -3.65 -17.19 6.78
N TYR A 53 -3.16 -15.96 6.97
CA TYR A 53 -4.04 -14.85 7.33
C TYR A 53 -5.08 -14.61 6.22
N HIS A 54 -6.35 -14.58 6.59
CA HIS A 54 -7.43 -14.43 5.61
C HIS A 54 -8.66 -13.84 6.28
N ARG A 55 -9.23 -12.79 5.66
CA ARG A 55 -10.57 -12.30 5.97
C ARG A 55 -11.11 -11.44 4.83
N SER A 56 -12.33 -11.72 4.37
CA SER A 56 -12.95 -11.01 3.24
C SER A 56 -13.77 -9.78 3.65
N ASP A 57 -14.24 -9.72 4.89
CA ASP A 57 -15.22 -8.73 5.37
C ASP A 57 -14.65 -7.73 6.40
N GLY A 58 -13.35 -7.81 6.70
CA GLY A 58 -12.72 -6.98 7.73
C GLY A 58 -11.21 -7.22 7.82
N PRO A 59 -10.55 -6.60 8.80
CA PRO A 59 -9.13 -6.82 9.04
C PRO A 59 -8.89 -8.26 9.53
N ALA A 60 -7.90 -8.92 8.94
CA ALA A 60 -7.47 -10.24 9.38
C ALA A 60 -6.60 -10.16 10.64
N VAL A 61 -5.98 -9.02 10.90
CA VAL A 61 -5.26 -8.75 12.15
C VAL A 61 -5.78 -7.46 12.76
N THR A 62 -6.12 -7.51 14.04
CA THR A 62 -6.46 -6.32 14.82
C THR A 62 -5.68 -6.36 16.13
N GLU A 63 -4.99 -5.28 16.45
CA GLU A 63 -4.19 -5.13 17.67
C GLU A 63 -4.58 -3.85 18.42
N TRP A 64 -4.72 -3.97 19.73
CA TRP A 64 -5.02 -2.87 20.64
C TRP A 64 -3.89 -2.70 21.65
N ASP A 65 -3.71 -1.47 22.13
CA ASP A 65 -2.80 -1.21 23.24
C ASP A 65 -3.22 -1.99 24.49
N LYS A 66 -2.25 -2.57 25.19
CA LYS A 66 -2.51 -3.47 26.32
C LYS A 66 -2.98 -2.75 27.58
N TYR A 67 -2.78 -1.43 27.66
CA TYR A 67 -3.03 -0.61 28.83
C TYR A 67 -4.31 0.20 28.68
N ASP A 68 -4.45 0.96 27.60
CA ASP A 68 -5.61 1.84 27.37
C ASP A 68 -6.66 1.25 26.42
N GLY A 69 -6.35 0.16 25.73
CA GLY A 69 -7.27 -0.52 24.81
C GLY A 69 -7.52 0.24 23.50
N SER A 70 -6.75 1.30 23.22
CA SER A 70 -6.84 2.03 21.96
C SER A 70 -6.44 1.14 20.78
N LEU A 71 -7.12 1.32 19.64
CA LEU A 71 -6.81 0.57 18.43
C LEU A 71 -5.47 1.04 17.86
N TYR A 72 -4.49 0.13 17.87
CA TYR A 72 -3.12 0.41 17.41
C TYR A 72 -2.92 -0.04 15.96
N THR A 73 -3.45 -1.21 15.56
CA THR A 73 -3.23 -1.72 14.19
C THR A 73 -4.42 -2.48 13.64
N GLU A 74 -4.67 -2.29 12.34
CA GLU A 74 -5.53 -3.14 11.53
C GLU A 74 -4.81 -3.53 10.24
N VAL A 75 -4.81 -4.82 9.91
CA VAL A 75 -4.22 -5.33 8.66
C VAL A 75 -5.18 -6.27 7.95
N TRP A 76 -5.38 -6.02 6.66
CA TRP A 76 -6.21 -6.84 5.78
C TRP A 76 -5.33 -7.82 5.01
N TYR A 77 -5.70 -9.08 5.09
CA TYR A 77 -5.06 -10.17 4.35
C TYR A 77 -6.10 -10.95 3.56
N PHE A 78 -5.75 -11.29 2.33
CA PHE A 78 -6.50 -12.22 1.50
C PHE A 78 -5.53 -13.29 1.00
N GLU A 79 -5.84 -14.55 1.31
CA GLU A 79 -5.01 -15.71 0.95
C GLU A 79 -3.53 -15.57 1.39
N GLY A 80 -3.30 -15.04 2.59
CA GLY A 80 -1.95 -14.87 3.16
C GLY A 80 -1.22 -13.61 2.71
N GLU A 81 -1.73 -12.87 1.72
CA GLU A 81 -1.11 -11.65 1.22
C GLU A 81 -1.84 -10.40 1.72
N ARG A 82 -1.08 -9.35 2.07
CA ARG A 82 -1.68 -8.04 2.38
C ARG A 82 -2.42 -7.53 1.15
N HIS A 83 -3.72 -7.30 1.30
CA HIS A 83 -4.58 -6.91 0.20
C HIS A 83 -5.89 -6.32 0.73
N ARG A 84 -6.37 -5.23 0.11
CA ARG A 84 -7.72 -4.72 0.33
C ARG A 84 -8.24 -3.96 -0.88
N LEU A 85 -9.47 -4.24 -1.30
CA LEU A 85 -10.16 -3.45 -2.31
C LEU A 85 -10.76 -2.18 -1.69
N GLY A 86 -10.54 -1.03 -2.34
CA GLY A 86 -11.20 0.23 -2.01
C GLY A 86 -10.69 0.97 -0.77
N GLY A 87 -9.63 0.49 -0.10
CA GLY A 87 -9.08 1.12 1.08
C GLY A 87 -7.67 0.66 1.43
N PRO A 88 -7.04 1.26 2.45
CA PRO A 88 -5.73 0.84 2.93
C PRO A 88 -5.81 -0.58 3.49
N ALA A 89 -4.83 -1.41 3.13
CA ALA A 89 -4.70 -2.77 3.60
C ALA A 89 -3.95 -2.85 4.93
N GLU A 90 -3.38 -1.74 5.40
CA GLU A 90 -2.73 -1.61 6.69
C GLU A 90 -2.96 -0.20 7.25
N CYS A 91 -3.42 -0.14 8.48
CA CYS A 91 -3.63 1.09 9.24
C CYS A 91 -2.95 0.93 10.60
N GLU A 92 -1.91 1.71 10.87
CA GLU A 92 -1.14 1.63 12.12
C GLU A 92 -1.09 3.01 12.78
N THR A 93 -1.29 3.06 14.10
CA THR A 93 -0.95 4.23 14.90
C THR A 93 0.49 4.05 15.36
N TYR A 94 1.40 4.97 15.02
CA TYR A 94 2.78 4.92 15.48
C TYR A 94 3.15 6.30 16.02
N HIS A 95 3.54 6.37 17.29
CA HIS A 95 3.70 7.64 18.01
C HIS A 95 2.44 8.52 17.87
N ASP A 96 2.59 9.80 17.51
CA ASP A 96 1.49 10.74 17.32
C ASP A 96 0.98 10.79 15.87
N CYS A 97 1.13 9.69 15.13
CA CYS A 97 0.76 9.57 13.72
C CYS A 97 -0.10 8.34 13.46
N ARG A 98 -0.96 8.44 12.46
CA ARG A 98 -1.68 7.34 11.82
C ARG A 98 -1.12 7.14 10.42
N ILE A 99 -0.65 5.94 10.15
CA ILE A 99 -0.08 5.50 8.89
C ILE A 99 -1.11 4.65 8.15
N TYR A 100 -1.30 4.94 6.87
CA TYR A 100 -2.18 4.18 5.98
C TYR A 100 -1.36 3.66 4.81
N SER A 101 -1.40 2.36 4.58
CA SER A 101 -0.67 1.71 3.49
C SER A 101 -1.59 0.87 2.62
N TRP A 102 -1.45 1.03 1.30
CA TRP A 102 -2.21 0.30 0.30
C TRP A 102 -1.35 -0.82 -0.27
N TYR A 103 -1.87 -2.04 -0.19
CA TYR A 103 -1.21 -3.23 -0.69
C TYR A 103 -2.08 -3.93 -1.74
N GLU A 104 -1.42 -4.42 -2.78
CA GLU A 104 -1.98 -5.32 -3.76
C GLU A 104 -1.01 -6.52 -3.91
N PHE A 105 -1.51 -7.73 -3.64
CA PHE A 105 -0.72 -8.97 -3.67
C PHE A 105 0.57 -8.87 -2.84
N GLY A 106 0.46 -8.36 -1.60
CA GLY A 106 1.56 -8.26 -0.66
C GLY A 106 2.53 -7.11 -0.91
N LYS A 107 2.35 -6.34 -1.99
CA LYS A 107 3.25 -5.23 -2.38
C LYS A 107 2.56 -3.89 -2.21
N LEU A 108 3.30 -2.89 -1.72
CA LEU A 108 2.82 -1.51 -1.71
C LEU A 108 2.43 -1.10 -3.14
N HIS A 109 1.17 -0.74 -3.34
CA HIS A 109 0.64 -0.46 -4.66
C HIS A 109 -0.57 0.46 -4.55
N ARG A 110 -0.53 1.55 -5.32
CA ARG A 110 -1.70 2.36 -5.64
C ARG A 110 -1.42 3.23 -6.87
N THR A 111 -2.37 3.29 -7.80
CA THR A 111 -2.24 4.08 -9.05
C THR A 111 -3.09 5.34 -9.07
N ASP A 112 -4.10 5.44 -8.20
CA ASP A 112 -5.04 6.56 -8.12
C ASP A 112 -4.74 7.53 -6.95
N GLY A 113 -3.67 7.28 -6.20
CA GLY A 113 -3.25 8.07 -5.04
C GLY A 113 -1.96 7.54 -4.43
N PRO A 114 -1.46 8.18 -3.34
CA PRO A 114 -0.32 7.68 -2.59
C PRO A 114 -0.62 6.31 -1.98
N ALA A 115 0.34 5.40 -2.08
CA ALA A 115 0.24 4.06 -1.49
C ALA A 115 0.69 4.02 -0.03
N SER A 116 1.29 5.11 0.47
CA SER A 116 1.54 5.33 1.89
C SER A 116 1.21 6.78 2.26
N LEU A 117 0.54 6.96 3.39
CA LEU A 117 0.25 8.26 3.99
C LEU A 117 0.60 8.22 5.49
N GLU A 118 1.28 9.24 5.97
CA GLU A 118 1.48 9.49 7.40
C GLU A 118 0.74 10.77 7.79
N ILE A 119 -0.21 10.66 8.72
CA ILE A 119 -1.08 11.76 9.14
C ILE A 119 -0.96 11.91 10.65
N SER A 120 -0.68 13.11 11.16
CA SER A 120 -0.65 13.34 12.61
C SER A 120 -2.02 13.07 13.25
N LEU A 121 -2.06 12.83 14.56
CA LEU A 121 -3.34 12.72 15.29
C LEU A 121 -4.18 14.01 15.25
N TYR A 122 -3.60 15.14 14.87
CA TYR A 122 -4.29 16.42 14.63
C TYR A 122 -4.81 16.57 13.19
N GLY A 123 -4.58 15.57 12.32
CA GLY A 123 -5.07 15.53 10.95
C GLY A 123 -4.15 16.19 9.92
N HIS A 124 -2.90 16.50 10.27
CA HIS A 124 -1.95 17.10 9.32
C HIS A 124 -1.25 16.01 8.53
N LEU A 125 -1.25 16.11 7.19
CA LEU A 125 -0.46 15.22 6.34
C LEU A 125 1.03 15.54 6.52
N LEU A 126 1.78 14.56 7.02
CA LEU A 126 3.23 14.70 7.28
C LEU A 126 4.05 14.06 6.16
N GLN A 127 3.54 12.97 5.57
CA GLN A 127 4.19 12.32 4.44
C GLN A 127 3.16 11.68 3.50
N GLU A 128 3.47 11.74 2.20
CA GLU A 128 2.86 10.88 1.20
C GLU A 128 3.95 10.19 0.38
N ALA A 129 3.71 8.94 -0.02
CA ALA A 129 4.59 8.24 -0.94
C ALA A 129 3.81 7.35 -1.91
N TRP A 130 4.26 7.34 -3.16
CA TRP A 130 3.65 6.66 -4.29
C TRP A 130 4.42 5.40 -4.61
N TYR A 131 3.71 4.27 -4.64
CA TYR A 131 4.29 2.98 -4.98
C TYR A 131 3.45 2.26 -6.02
N VAL A 132 4.12 1.62 -6.97
CA VAL A 132 3.49 0.70 -7.93
C VAL A 132 4.28 -0.60 -7.90
N ASN A 133 3.60 -1.69 -7.56
CA ASN A 133 4.20 -3.03 -7.47
C ASN A 133 5.44 -3.09 -6.56
N GLY A 134 5.39 -2.38 -5.43
CA GLY A 134 6.45 -2.33 -4.42
C GLY A 134 7.60 -1.39 -4.75
N LYS A 135 7.57 -0.69 -5.89
CA LYS A 135 8.59 0.29 -6.27
C LYS A 135 8.09 1.70 -6.06
N VAL A 136 8.94 2.60 -5.56
CA VAL A 136 8.63 4.02 -5.48
C VAL A 136 8.47 4.56 -6.91
N HIS A 137 7.30 5.11 -7.22
CA HIS A 137 6.95 5.45 -8.60
C HIS A 137 5.90 6.54 -8.70
N ARG A 138 6.24 7.64 -9.39
CA ARG A 138 5.24 8.63 -9.86
C ARG A 138 5.70 9.34 -11.13
N THR A 139 4.84 9.41 -12.14
CA THR A 139 5.12 10.09 -13.43
C THR A 139 4.62 11.53 -13.51
N ASP A 140 3.81 11.97 -12.54
CA ASP A 140 3.08 13.24 -12.60
C ASP A 140 3.41 14.20 -11.45
N GLY A 141 4.41 13.88 -10.64
CA GLY A 141 4.86 14.72 -9.53
C GLY A 141 6.00 14.05 -8.76
N PRO A 142 6.36 14.60 -7.59
CA PRO A 142 7.28 13.92 -6.68
C PRO A 142 6.65 12.61 -6.20
N ALA A 143 7.43 11.54 -6.19
CA ALA A 143 6.95 10.24 -5.74
C ALA A 143 6.89 10.13 -4.21
N SER A 144 7.54 11.04 -3.49
CA SER A 144 7.38 11.19 -2.06
C SER A 144 7.56 12.64 -1.66
N THR A 145 6.73 13.09 -0.73
CA THR A 145 6.79 14.44 -0.18
C THR A 145 6.64 14.37 1.33
N ASP A 146 7.48 15.13 2.03
CA ASP A 146 7.44 15.29 3.48
C ASP A 146 7.08 16.75 3.80
N TRP A 147 6.21 16.96 4.79
CA TRP A 147 5.76 18.28 5.26
C TRP A 147 6.00 18.44 6.76
N ASN A 148 6.13 19.69 7.21
CA ASN A 148 6.05 19.99 8.64
C ASN A 148 4.58 20.11 9.10
N HIS A 149 4.37 20.29 10.41
CA HIS A 149 3.02 20.45 10.97
C HIS A 149 2.25 21.68 10.48
N ASP A 150 2.90 22.67 9.87
CA ASP A 150 2.24 23.85 9.27
C ASP A 150 1.86 23.62 7.80
N GLY A 151 2.11 22.42 7.26
CA GLY A 151 1.88 22.10 5.85
C GLY A 151 2.94 22.66 4.90
N LYS A 152 4.07 23.17 5.42
CA LYS A 152 5.21 23.59 4.59
C LYS A 152 5.97 22.36 4.11
N THR A 153 6.13 22.25 2.79
CA THR A 153 6.95 21.22 2.16
C THR A 153 8.38 21.30 2.68
N LEU A 154 8.88 20.19 3.22
CA LEU A 154 10.26 20.03 3.67
C LEU A 154 11.12 19.41 2.56
N VAL A 155 10.61 18.33 1.96
CA VAL A 155 11.35 17.55 0.97
C VAL A 155 10.40 17.02 -0.10
N GLU A 156 10.83 17.08 -1.35
CA GLU A 156 10.21 16.39 -2.47
C GLU A 156 11.24 15.45 -3.10
N ARG A 157 10.84 14.20 -3.37
CA ARG A 157 11.69 13.19 -4.00
C ARG A 157 11.08 12.77 -5.34
N TRP A 158 11.83 12.97 -6.41
CA TRP A 158 11.41 12.63 -7.78
C TRP A 158 11.95 11.26 -8.15
N ILE A 159 11.08 10.24 -8.15
CA ILE A 159 11.48 8.84 -8.30
C ILE A 159 10.54 8.11 -9.25
N ILE A 160 11.09 7.36 -10.20
CA ILE A 160 10.32 6.51 -11.12
C ILE A 160 10.93 5.12 -11.10
N ASN A 161 10.19 4.12 -10.64
CA ASN A 161 10.67 2.73 -10.54
C ASN A 161 11.98 2.62 -9.73
N ASP A 162 12.03 3.30 -8.59
CA ASP A 162 13.20 3.42 -7.70
C ASP A 162 14.41 4.21 -8.27
N GLU A 163 14.35 4.66 -9.53
CA GLU A 163 15.36 5.54 -10.12
C GLU A 163 15.10 6.98 -9.66
N LYS A 164 16.09 7.59 -9.02
CA LYS A 164 16.03 8.96 -8.51
C LYS A 164 16.42 9.95 -9.59
N PHE A 165 15.72 11.07 -9.62
CA PHE A 165 15.97 12.19 -10.53
C PHE A 165 16.16 13.47 -9.74
N THR A 166 16.99 14.38 -10.26
CA THR A 166 16.88 15.79 -9.83
C THR A 166 15.60 16.41 -10.39
N LYS A 167 15.21 17.56 -9.85
CA LYS A 167 14.04 18.29 -10.35
C LYS A 167 14.20 18.65 -11.83
N GLU A 168 15.40 19.10 -12.21
CA GLU A 168 15.73 19.51 -13.58
C GLU A 168 15.71 18.32 -14.55
N GLU A 169 16.23 17.17 -14.14
CA GLU A 169 16.18 15.93 -14.93
C GLU A 169 14.73 15.48 -15.16
N TRP A 170 13.91 15.54 -14.12
CA TRP A 170 12.50 15.19 -14.20
C TRP A 170 11.74 16.15 -15.12
N ASP A 171 11.96 17.46 -14.99
CA ASP A 171 11.32 18.47 -15.84
C ASP A 171 11.70 18.28 -17.31
N ARG A 172 13.00 18.03 -17.61
CA ARG A 172 13.46 17.69 -18.97
C ARG A 172 12.78 16.42 -19.50
N ARG A 173 12.66 15.39 -18.65
CA ARG A 173 11.98 14.13 -19.02
C ARG A 173 10.52 14.35 -19.35
N LYS A 174 9.79 15.15 -18.57
CA LYS A 174 8.37 15.47 -18.85
C LYS A 174 8.20 16.20 -20.18
N VAL A 175 9.06 17.17 -20.47
CA VAL A 175 9.05 17.87 -21.77
C VAL A 175 9.29 16.87 -22.90
N ARG A 176 10.30 15.99 -22.78
CA ARG A 176 10.59 14.94 -23.76
C ARG A 176 9.40 14.00 -23.98
N MET A 177 8.81 13.48 -22.90
CA MET A 177 7.65 12.56 -22.99
C MET A 177 6.44 13.24 -23.63
N SER A 178 6.18 14.51 -23.30
CA SER A 178 5.12 15.29 -23.93
C SER A 178 5.35 15.45 -25.44
N LEU A 179 6.59 15.74 -25.84
CA LEU A 179 6.97 15.84 -27.25
C LEU A 179 6.81 14.49 -27.98
N GLN A 180 7.33 13.39 -27.41
CA GLN A 180 7.20 12.04 -27.96
C GLN A 180 5.73 11.64 -28.15
N ASN A 181 4.87 11.92 -27.18
CA ASN A 181 3.43 11.63 -27.30
C ASN A 181 2.76 12.46 -28.41
N LYS A 182 3.14 13.73 -28.58
CA LYS A 182 2.65 14.56 -29.69
C LYS A 182 3.11 14.01 -31.05
N VAL A 183 4.38 13.61 -31.16
CA VAL A 183 4.94 12.98 -32.37
C VAL A 183 4.24 11.67 -32.68
N LEU A 184 4.05 10.79 -31.69
CA LEU A 184 3.32 9.52 -31.84
C LEU A 184 1.88 9.75 -32.30
N ARG A 185 1.17 10.73 -31.74
CA ARG A 185 -0.20 11.08 -32.18
C ARG A 185 -0.21 11.58 -33.62
N ALA A 186 0.71 12.48 -33.99
CA ALA A 186 0.82 12.98 -35.35
C ALA A 186 1.15 11.85 -36.34
N SER A 187 2.10 10.97 -35.99
CA SER A 187 2.46 9.79 -36.79
C SER A 187 1.26 8.86 -36.99
N ARG A 188 0.51 8.52 -35.93
CA ARG A 188 -0.71 7.71 -36.04
C ARG A 188 -1.79 8.35 -36.92
N LEU A 189 -1.94 9.67 -36.89
CA LEU A 189 -2.89 10.36 -37.76
C LEU A 189 -2.45 10.30 -39.23
N LEU A 190 -1.16 10.44 -39.51
CA LEU A 190 -0.61 10.34 -40.87
C LEU A 190 -0.75 8.93 -41.44
N THR A 191 -0.58 7.89 -40.60
CA THR A 191 -0.73 6.49 -41.04
C THR A 191 -2.19 6.09 -41.25
N LEU A 192 -3.12 6.57 -40.42
CA LEU A 192 -4.56 6.32 -40.58
C LEU A 192 -5.19 7.14 -41.72
N GLY A 193 -4.62 8.30 -42.04
CA GLY A 193 -5.15 9.22 -43.05
C GLY A 193 -4.85 8.86 -44.50
N SER A 194 -4.05 7.81 -44.77
CA SER A 194 -3.54 7.51 -46.13
C SER A 194 -3.09 8.79 -46.85
N VAL A 195 -2.15 9.53 -46.24
CA VAL A 195 -1.56 10.71 -46.90
C VAL A 195 -0.63 10.21 -48.00
N SER A 196 -1.17 10.09 -49.22
CA SER A 196 -0.40 9.88 -50.44
C SER A 196 0.47 11.10 -50.71
N GLY A 197 1.64 11.19 -50.04
CA GLY A 197 2.57 12.29 -50.25
C GLY A 197 3.61 12.54 -49.15
N ALA A 198 3.56 11.86 -48.00
CA ALA A 198 4.62 12.02 -46.99
C ALA A 198 5.93 11.40 -47.52
N SER A 199 6.98 12.22 -47.68
CA SER A 199 8.26 11.73 -48.19
C SER A 199 8.95 10.81 -47.17
N PRO A 200 9.83 9.88 -47.62
CA PRO A 200 10.60 9.02 -46.74
C PRO A 200 11.40 9.76 -45.66
N ASP A 201 11.84 10.99 -45.93
CA ASP A 201 12.59 11.83 -44.99
C ASP A 201 11.74 12.27 -43.79
N VAL A 202 10.45 12.53 -44.00
CA VAL A 202 9.54 12.91 -42.91
C VAL A 202 9.34 11.72 -41.95
N LEU A 203 9.25 10.51 -42.48
CA LEU A 203 9.13 9.29 -41.68
C LEU A 203 10.44 8.96 -40.95
N SER A 204 11.60 9.22 -41.57
CA SER A 204 12.93 9.08 -40.96
C SER A 204 13.13 10.01 -39.76
N VAL A 205 12.73 11.28 -39.90
CA VAL A 205 12.77 12.26 -38.80
C VAL A 205 11.88 11.82 -37.65
N ILE A 206 10.66 11.35 -37.92
CA ILE A 206 9.76 10.80 -36.89
C ILE A 206 10.41 9.60 -36.18
N GLY A 207 11.07 8.71 -36.92
CA GLY A 207 11.80 7.56 -36.36
C GLY A 207 12.94 7.94 -35.41
N GLY A 208 13.62 9.07 -35.64
CA GLY A 208 14.66 9.57 -34.75
C GLY A 208 14.16 10.19 -33.43
N PHE A 209 12.86 10.49 -33.34
CA PHE A 209 12.21 11.02 -32.12
C PHE A 209 11.55 9.93 -31.25
N LEU A 210 11.25 8.77 -31.83
CA LEU A 210 10.74 7.58 -31.15
C LEU A 210 11.87 6.89 -30.37
#